data_AF-A0A8H4IYV1-F1
#
_entry.id   AF-A0A8H4IYV1-F1
#
_cell.length_a   1.000
_cell.length_b   1.000
_cell.length_c   1.000
_cell.angle_alpha   90.00
_cell.angle_beta   90.00
_cell.angle_gamma   90.00
#
_symmetry.space_group_name_H-M   'P 1'
#
loop_
_entity.id
_entity.type
_entity.pdbx_description
1 polymer ?
#
loop_
_entity_poly.entity_id
_entity_poly.type
_entity_poly.pdbx_seq_one_letter_code
_entity_poly.pdbx_strand_id
1 'polypeptide(L)'
;MAATNAEAEALIPQFQLERLLNQDQAGRRIVLLGSIQSKPALLLAERAAFSVEPVHLESFSSSLSNIKNLGANDIYFWFLAATAADSQNATQPPDLKLNLIYPCSEKHIKKYSQQGVRLVTETAGIYRDHVRPYMQKQREEGRLNWVFNIIEGRTEQEDVFFREHGEEGFLVLPDLNWDRKTMSSLHLLGLVERRDIWSVRDLKKAHITWLKHMRHKLLEATVKLYPELDKDQLKLYIHYQPTYYHFHIHIVHVALEAGATQATGKALGLENIISQLEHMAGPEDTAGMADVSLTYTLGEASELWTDIFQPLKEGGRS
;
A
#
# COMPACT_ATOMS: atom_id res chain seq x y z
N MET A 1 13.04 -22.45 2.22
CA MET A 1 13.85 -21.93 1.10
C MET A 1 12.94 -21.05 0.27
N ALA A 2 13.39 -19.85 -0.11
CA ALA A 2 12.64 -18.98 -1.01
C ALA A 2 12.56 -19.64 -2.39
N ALA A 3 11.43 -19.48 -3.10
CA ALA A 3 11.27 -19.98 -4.45
C ALA A 3 12.21 -19.22 -5.40
N THR A 4 12.78 -19.92 -6.38
CA THR A 4 13.51 -19.30 -7.49
C THR A 4 12.56 -18.54 -8.41
N ASN A 5 13.06 -17.57 -9.20
CA ASN A 5 12.23 -16.82 -10.15
C ASN A 5 11.50 -17.74 -11.14
N ALA A 6 12.19 -18.76 -11.66
CA ALA A 6 11.59 -19.74 -12.57
C ALA A 6 10.48 -20.55 -11.91
N GLU A 7 10.64 -20.94 -10.64
CA GLU A 7 9.58 -21.62 -9.88
C GLU A 7 8.38 -20.71 -9.65
N ALA A 8 8.60 -19.42 -9.36
CA ALA A 8 7.52 -18.45 -9.17
C ALA A 8 6.75 -18.18 -10.48
N GLU A 9 7.46 -18.01 -11.60
CA GLU A 9 6.87 -17.80 -12.93
C GLU A 9 6.05 -19.01 -13.38
N ALA A 10 6.51 -20.23 -13.09
CA ALA A 10 5.82 -21.47 -13.45
C ALA A 10 4.46 -21.63 -12.74
N LEU A 11 4.19 -20.91 -11.64
CA LEU A 11 2.90 -20.96 -10.94
C LEU A 11 1.78 -20.26 -11.72
N ILE A 12 2.08 -19.22 -12.50
CA ILE A 12 1.06 -18.39 -13.16
C ILE A 12 0.23 -19.19 -14.16
N PRO A 13 0.80 -20.00 -15.08
CA PRO A 13 0.02 -20.82 -16.01
C PRO A 13 -0.78 -21.94 -15.34
N GLN A 14 -0.45 -22.30 -14.09
CA GLN A 14 -1.15 -23.34 -13.33
C GLN A 14 -2.43 -22.83 -12.66
N PHE A 15 -2.68 -21.51 -12.65
CA PHE A 15 -3.83 -20.91 -12.00
C PHE A 15 -5.14 -21.31 -12.68
N GLN A 16 -6.02 -21.98 -11.92
CA GLN A 16 -7.36 -22.33 -12.34
C GLN A 16 -8.36 -21.35 -11.74
N LEU A 17 -8.96 -20.51 -12.59
CA LEU A 17 -9.95 -19.51 -12.18
C LEU A 17 -11.19 -20.19 -11.60
N GLU A 18 -11.63 -19.70 -10.45
CA GLU A 18 -12.94 -20.02 -9.87
C GLU A 18 -13.92 -18.87 -10.14
N ARG A 19 -13.57 -17.63 -9.74
CA ARG A 19 -14.42 -16.44 -9.94
C ARG A 19 -13.66 -15.12 -9.79
N LEU A 20 -14.24 -14.05 -10.34
CA LEU A 20 -13.83 -12.68 -10.04
C LEU A 20 -14.26 -12.31 -8.61
N LEU A 21 -13.33 -11.82 -7.79
CA LEU A 21 -13.62 -11.33 -6.45
C LEU A 21 -13.90 -9.82 -6.41
N ASN A 22 -13.16 -9.04 -7.19
CA ASN A 22 -13.29 -7.59 -7.23
C ASN A 22 -12.72 -6.99 -8.52
N GLN A 23 -13.22 -5.82 -8.88
CA GLN A 23 -12.66 -4.94 -9.90
C GLN A 23 -12.62 -3.52 -9.35
N ASP A 24 -11.43 -2.92 -9.28
CA ASP A 24 -11.23 -1.59 -8.70
C ASP A 24 -10.22 -0.75 -9.52
N GLN A 25 -9.75 0.36 -8.96
CA GLN A 25 -8.85 1.32 -9.62
C GLN A 25 -9.36 1.75 -11.02
N ALA A 26 -10.61 2.21 -11.08
CA ALA A 26 -11.29 2.59 -12.32
C ALA A 26 -11.29 1.47 -13.39
N GLY A 27 -11.36 0.20 -12.95
CA GLY A 27 -11.38 -0.97 -13.83
C GLY A 27 -10.01 -1.43 -14.32
N ARG A 28 -8.92 -0.78 -13.88
CA ARG A 28 -7.55 -1.12 -14.28
C ARG A 28 -6.95 -2.27 -13.47
N ARG A 29 -7.63 -2.73 -12.41
CA ARG A 29 -7.24 -3.92 -11.66
C ARG A 29 -8.39 -4.87 -11.41
N ILE A 30 -8.09 -6.16 -11.50
CA ILE A 30 -8.97 -7.27 -11.16
C ILE A 30 -8.32 -8.15 -10.11
N VAL A 31 -9.16 -8.74 -9.25
CA VAL A 31 -8.75 -9.75 -8.27
C VAL A 31 -9.49 -11.04 -8.55
N LEU A 32 -8.76 -12.10 -8.83
CA LEU A 32 -9.31 -13.40 -9.20
C LEU A 32 -9.07 -14.41 -8.07
N LEU A 33 -10.12 -15.12 -7.68
CA LEU A 33 -10.00 -16.32 -6.84
C LEU A 33 -9.92 -17.55 -7.71
N GLY A 34 -9.04 -18.46 -7.33
CA GLY A 34 -8.85 -19.73 -8.00
C GLY A 34 -8.05 -20.70 -7.16
N SER A 35 -7.44 -21.67 -7.83
CA SER A 35 -6.56 -22.65 -7.20
C SER A 35 -5.33 -22.94 -8.04
N ILE A 36 -4.24 -23.32 -7.37
CA ILE A 36 -3.03 -23.89 -7.97
C ILE A 36 -2.74 -25.17 -7.19
N GLN A 37 -2.54 -26.30 -7.88
CA GLN A 37 -2.25 -27.60 -7.26
C GLN A 37 -3.26 -27.96 -6.14
N SER A 38 -4.55 -27.71 -6.37
CA SER A 38 -5.66 -27.92 -5.42
C SER A 38 -5.59 -27.12 -4.11
N LYS A 39 -4.74 -26.09 -4.04
CA LYS A 39 -4.69 -25.13 -2.93
C LYS A 39 -5.21 -23.77 -3.39
N PRO A 40 -5.91 -23.02 -2.52
CA PRO A 40 -6.51 -21.74 -2.89
C PRO A 40 -5.44 -20.70 -3.25
N ALA A 41 -5.72 -19.88 -4.26
CA ALA A 41 -4.83 -18.85 -4.77
C ALA A 41 -5.60 -17.57 -5.12
N LEU A 42 -4.97 -16.41 -4.92
CA LEU A 42 -5.46 -15.14 -5.47
C LEU A 42 -4.49 -14.63 -6.51
N LEU A 43 -5.00 -14.32 -7.70
CA LEU A 43 -4.26 -13.66 -8.77
C LEU A 43 -4.81 -12.25 -8.98
N LEU A 44 -3.98 -11.26 -8.74
CA LEU A 44 -4.29 -9.85 -8.99
C LEU A 44 -3.60 -9.42 -10.26
N ALA A 45 -4.35 -8.86 -11.20
CA ALA A 45 -3.80 -8.32 -12.45
C ALA A 45 -4.15 -6.84 -12.56
N GLU A 46 -3.14 -6.02 -12.77
CA GLU A 46 -3.23 -4.56 -12.89
C GLU A 46 -2.61 -4.12 -14.21
N ARG A 47 -3.20 -3.11 -14.87
CA ARG A 47 -2.60 -2.47 -16.05
C ARG A 47 -1.29 -1.79 -15.64
N ALA A 48 -0.21 -2.13 -16.32
CA ALA A 48 1.08 -1.48 -16.13
C ALA A 48 1.04 -0.03 -16.64
N ALA A 49 1.93 0.81 -16.11
CA ALA A 49 2.12 2.15 -16.63
C ALA A 49 2.74 2.10 -18.05
N PHE A 50 2.40 3.08 -18.88
CA PHE A 50 3.06 3.23 -20.18
C PHE A 50 4.55 3.56 -19.96
N SER A 51 5.41 2.92 -20.76
CA SER A 51 6.82 3.31 -20.82
C SER A 51 6.97 4.70 -21.44
N VAL A 52 7.85 5.50 -20.84
CA VAL A 52 8.24 6.82 -21.36
C VAL A 52 9.60 6.83 -22.07
N GLU A 53 10.23 5.66 -22.21
CA GLU A 53 11.48 5.54 -22.99
C GLU A 53 11.25 5.89 -24.47
N PRO A 54 12.12 6.72 -25.09
CA PRO A 54 11.92 7.21 -26.46
C PRO A 54 11.65 6.10 -27.49
N VAL A 55 12.37 4.98 -27.41
CA VAL A 55 12.22 3.86 -28.34
C VAL A 55 10.81 3.23 -28.31
N HIS A 56 10.16 3.19 -27.14
CA HIS A 56 8.80 2.68 -27.00
C HIS A 56 7.77 3.72 -27.48
N LEU A 57 8.02 5.01 -27.23
CA LEU A 57 7.14 6.08 -27.68
C LEU A 57 7.14 6.24 -29.20
N GLU A 58 8.32 6.14 -29.83
CA GLU A 58 8.49 6.24 -31.29
C GLU A 58 7.79 5.09 -32.04
N SER A 59 7.75 3.89 -31.44
CA SER A 59 7.12 2.71 -32.02
C SER A 59 5.68 2.46 -31.53
N PHE A 60 5.15 3.30 -30.62
CA PHE A 60 3.88 3.04 -29.94
C PHE A 60 2.71 2.85 -30.91
N SER A 61 2.53 3.76 -31.87
CA SER A 61 1.37 3.70 -32.78
C SER A 61 1.41 2.52 -33.74
N SER A 62 2.61 2.06 -34.11
CA SER A 62 2.82 0.90 -34.99
C SER A 62 2.87 -0.43 -34.24
N SER A 63 3.05 -0.41 -32.91
CA SER A 63 3.02 -1.60 -32.06
C SER A 63 1.62 -2.01 -31.60
N LEU A 64 0.57 -1.26 -31.98
CA LEU A 64 -0.82 -1.58 -31.67
C LEU A 64 -1.42 -2.59 -32.66
N SER A 65 -2.27 -3.46 -32.12
CA SER A 65 -3.09 -4.45 -32.82
C SER A 65 -4.57 -4.28 -32.43
N ASN A 66 -5.48 -4.87 -33.21
CA ASN A 66 -6.92 -4.86 -32.94
C ASN A 66 -7.52 -3.46 -32.69
N ILE A 67 -7.09 -2.45 -33.46
CA ILE A 67 -7.57 -1.07 -33.34
C ILE A 67 -9.03 -0.98 -33.80
N LYS A 68 -9.92 -0.60 -32.89
CA LYS A 68 -11.35 -0.40 -33.14
C LYS A 68 -11.76 1.02 -32.79
N ASN A 69 -12.24 1.77 -33.78
CA ASN A 69 -12.84 3.09 -33.55
C ASN A 69 -14.19 2.95 -32.81
N LEU A 70 -14.39 3.76 -31.77
CA LEU A 70 -15.64 3.85 -31.02
C LEU A 70 -16.48 5.05 -31.46
N GLY A 71 -15.87 6.10 -32.00
CA GLY A 71 -16.54 7.30 -32.48
C GLY A 71 -15.58 8.41 -32.89
N ALA A 72 -16.11 9.39 -33.61
CA ALA A 72 -15.39 10.57 -34.05
C ALA A 72 -16.30 11.81 -34.01
N ASN A 73 -15.73 12.96 -33.69
CA ASN A 73 -16.39 14.26 -33.76
C ASN A 73 -15.36 15.35 -34.09
N ASP A 74 -15.46 15.94 -35.29
CA ASP A 74 -14.51 16.92 -35.82
C ASP A 74 -13.05 16.40 -35.75
N ILE A 75 -12.21 16.99 -34.89
CA ILE A 75 -10.81 16.58 -34.68
C ILE A 75 -10.62 15.53 -33.58
N TYR A 76 -11.69 15.10 -32.90
CA TYR A 76 -11.64 14.14 -31.80
C TYR A 76 -12.02 12.73 -32.25
N PHE A 77 -11.15 11.75 -31.99
CA PHE A 77 -11.35 10.34 -32.32
C PHE A 77 -10.99 9.50 -31.09
N TRP A 78 -11.77 8.48 -30.76
CA TRP A 78 -11.48 7.60 -29.63
C TRP A 78 -11.61 6.13 -30.03
N PHE A 79 -10.62 5.33 -29.61
CA PHE A 79 -10.42 3.96 -30.06
C PHE A 79 -10.25 3.02 -28.86
N LEU A 80 -10.43 1.72 -29.11
CA LEU A 80 -9.86 0.64 -28.31
C LEU A 80 -8.75 -0.01 -29.13
N ALA A 81 -7.67 -0.42 -28.48
CA ALA A 81 -6.56 -1.14 -29.12
C ALA A 81 -5.94 -2.12 -28.11
N ALA A 82 -5.14 -3.07 -28.61
CA ALA A 82 -4.32 -3.96 -27.81
C ALA A 82 -2.86 -3.84 -28.24
N THR A 83 -1.91 -3.93 -27.31
CA THR A 83 -0.48 -4.03 -27.67
C THR A 83 -0.24 -5.33 -28.44
N ALA A 84 0.52 -5.28 -29.53
CA ALA A 84 0.81 -6.46 -30.33
C ALA A 84 1.75 -7.41 -29.58
N ALA A 85 1.36 -8.68 -29.48
CA ALA A 85 2.18 -9.73 -28.90
C ALA A 85 3.14 -10.30 -29.96
N ASP A 86 4.16 -9.54 -30.37
CA ASP A 86 5.17 -10.08 -31.28
C ASP A 86 6.33 -10.71 -30.51
N SER A 87 6.38 -12.05 -30.54
CA SER A 87 7.40 -12.88 -29.89
C SER A 87 8.84 -12.66 -30.40
N GLN A 88 9.01 -11.97 -31.53
CA GLN A 88 10.34 -11.71 -32.11
C GLN A 88 10.95 -10.37 -31.70
N ASN A 89 10.15 -9.44 -31.17
CA ASN A 89 10.61 -8.14 -30.66
C ASN A 89 10.38 -8.05 -29.15
N ALA A 90 11.35 -8.56 -28.40
CA ALA A 90 11.43 -8.45 -26.93
C ALA A 90 11.58 -7.01 -26.40
N THR A 91 11.25 -6.00 -27.22
CA THR A 91 11.39 -4.58 -26.92
C THR A 91 10.10 -3.94 -26.43
N GLN A 92 8.92 -4.56 -26.59
CA GLN A 92 7.70 -3.93 -26.06
C GLN A 92 7.64 -4.05 -24.53
N PRO A 93 7.29 -2.96 -23.81
CA PRO A 93 7.13 -3.00 -22.37
C PRO A 93 5.94 -3.89 -21.97
N PRO A 94 5.97 -4.52 -20.78
CA PRO A 94 4.87 -5.35 -20.31
C PRO A 94 3.61 -4.52 -20.03
N ASP A 95 2.44 -5.01 -20.46
CA ASP A 95 1.15 -4.33 -20.25
C ASP A 95 0.50 -4.60 -18.87
N LEU A 96 1.00 -5.60 -18.15
CA LEU A 96 0.39 -6.11 -16.92
C LEU A 96 1.41 -6.26 -15.81
N LYS A 97 0.99 -5.88 -14.60
CA LYS A 97 1.62 -6.25 -13.34
C LYS A 97 0.78 -7.30 -12.64
N LEU A 98 1.41 -8.39 -12.21
CA LEU A 98 0.75 -9.50 -11.53
C LEU A 98 1.22 -9.61 -10.07
N ASN A 99 0.29 -9.86 -9.16
CA ASN A 99 0.59 -10.31 -7.80
C ASN A 99 -0.12 -11.64 -7.54
N LEU A 100 0.62 -12.65 -7.09
CA LEU A 100 0.08 -13.96 -6.74
C LEU A 100 0.19 -14.18 -5.22
N ILE A 101 -0.93 -14.51 -4.58
CA ILE A 101 -0.95 -14.95 -3.18
C ILE A 101 -1.27 -16.44 -3.17
N TYR A 102 -0.27 -17.27 -2.88
CA TYR A 102 -0.38 -18.73 -2.94
C TYR A 102 0.48 -19.43 -1.88
N PRO A 103 -0.10 -20.35 -1.07
CA PRO A 103 -1.53 -20.54 -0.85
C PRO A 103 -2.17 -19.32 -0.15
N CYS A 104 -3.35 -18.89 -0.58
CA CYS A 104 -4.08 -17.82 0.10
C CYS A 104 -4.95 -18.36 1.25
N SER A 105 -5.31 -17.51 2.21
CA SER A 105 -6.21 -17.84 3.32
C SER A 105 -7.57 -17.16 3.13
N GLU A 106 -8.58 -17.58 3.90
CA GLU A 106 -9.89 -16.89 3.96
C GLU A 106 -9.77 -15.39 4.27
N LYS A 107 -8.76 -14.99 5.06
CA LYS A 107 -8.50 -13.58 5.36
C LYS A 107 -8.08 -12.81 4.11
N HIS A 108 -7.27 -13.42 3.24
CA HIS A 108 -6.91 -12.81 1.96
C HIS A 108 -8.14 -12.68 1.06
N ILE A 109 -8.97 -13.73 0.98
CA ILE A 109 -10.20 -13.72 0.18
C ILE A 109 -11.14 -12.59 0.63
N LYS A 110 -11.41 -12.48 1.94
CA LYS A 110 -12.23 -11.40 2.50
C LYS A 110 -11.64 -10.01 2.24
N LYS A 111 -10.32 -9.85 2.35
CA LYS A 111 -9.63 -8.57 2.11
C LYS A 111 -9.80 -8.09 0.68
N TYR A 112 -9.67 -8.98 -0.30
CA TYR A 112 -9.69 -8.63 -1.72
C TYR A 112 -11.05 -8.81 -2.41
N SER A 113 -12.05 -9.33 -1.69
CA SER A 113 -13.44 -9.37 -2.18
C SER A 113 -14.04 -7.97 -2.21
N GLN A 114 -14.89 -7.74 -3.21
CA GLN A 114 -15.76 -6.56 -3.24
C GLN A 114 -16.60 -6.55 -1.96
N GLN A 115 -16.61 -5.42 -1.26
CA GLN A 115 -17.33 -5.25 0.00
C GLN A 115 -17.81 -3.81 0.13
N GLY A 116 -18.88 -3.62 0.90
CA GLY A 116 -19.28 -2.28 1.32
C GLY A 116 -18.16 -1.61 2.11
N VAL A 117 -18.08 -0.29 2.02
CA VAL A 117 -17.16 0.54 2.80
C VAL A 117 -17.97 1.42 3.74
N ARG A 118 -17.52 1.52 4.99
CA ARG A 118 -18.14 2.29 6.05
C ARG A 118 -17.18 3.33 6.57
N LEU A 119 -17.66 4.56 6.76
CA LEU A 119 -16.93 5.59 7.49
C LEU A 119 -17.30 5.47 8.97
N VAL A 120 -16.30 5.32 9.83
CA VAL A 120 -16.47 5.20 11.29
C VAL A 120 -15.74 6.32 12.00
N THR A 121 -16.20 6.68 13.19
CA THR A 121 -15.52 7.64 14.08
C THR A 121 -15.11 6.92 15.35
N GLU A 122 -13.80 6.72 15.50
CA GLU A 122 -13.19 6.09 16.67
C GLU A 122 -12.82 7.17 17.70
N THR A 123 -13.53 7.20 18.81
CA THR A 123 -13.18 8.06 19.96
C THR A 123 -12.00 7.47 20.74
N ALA A 124 -11.38 8.27 21.61
CA ALA A 124 -10.35 7.80 22.53
C ALA A 124 -10.84 6.61 23.40
N GLY A 125 -12.11 6.61 23.80
CA GLY A 125 -12.73 5.50 24.53
C GLY A 125 -12.79 4.21 23.70
N ILE A 126 -13.30 4.29 22.47
CA ILE A 126 -13.36 3.13 21.56
C ILE A 126 -11.96 2.59 21.26
N TYR A 127 -10.99 3.49 21.06
CA TYR A 127 -9.60 3.10 20.86
C TYR A 127 -9.07 2.28 22.05
N ARG A 128 -9.19 2.84 23.26
CA ARG A 128 -8.70 2.23 24.49
C ARG A 128 -9.36 0.88 24.76
N ASP A 129 -10.68 0.82 24.64
CA ASP A 129 -11.48 -0.31 25.14
C ASP A 129 -11.62 -1.45 24.11
N HIS A 130 -11.49 -1.15 22.80
CA HIS A 130 -11.73 -2.15 21.75
C HIS A 130 -10.58 -2.27 20.76
N VAL A 131 -10.15 -1.16 20.16
CA VAL A 131 -9.21 -1.22 19.02
C VAL A 131 -7.77 -1.52 19.48
N ARG A 132 -7.31 -0.95 20.60
CA ARG A 132 -5.98 -1.25 21.16
C ARG A 132 -5.86 -2.72 21.60
N PRO A 133 -6.84 -3.33 22.31
CA PRO A 133 -6.85 -4.77 22.54
C PRO A 133 -6.82 -5.61 21.26
N TYR A 134 -7.58 -5.20 20.23
CA TYR A 134 -7.51 -5.85 18.91
C TYR A 134 -6.10 -5.78 18.32
N MET A 135 -5.48 -4.59 18.28
CA MET A 135 -4.11 -4.41 17.79
C MET A 135 -3.11 -5.29 18.53
N GLN A 136 -3.23 -5.41 19.86
CA GLN A 136 -2.37 -6.25 20.68
C GLN A 136 -2.51 -7.73 20.28
N LYS A 137 -3.74 -8.25 20.21
CA LYS A 137 -4.02 -9.63 19.76
C LYS A 137 -3.40 -9.91 18.39
N GLN A 138 -3.53 -8.99 17.45
CA GLN A 138 -2.99 -9.13 16.09
C GLN A 138 -1.46 -9.24 16.07
N ARG A 139 -0.78 -8.53 16.97
CA ARG A 139 0.67 -8.58 17.13
C ARG A 139 1.12 -9.88 17.80
N GLU A 140 0.42 -10.29 18.87
CA GLU A 140 0.69 -11.54 19.60
C GLU A 140 0.49 -12.79 18.73
N GLU A 141 -0.44 -12.75 17.77
CA GLU A 141 -0.64 -13.80 16.76
C GLU A 141 0.49 -13.93 15.72
N GLY A 142 1.56 -13.12 15.81
CA GLY A 142 2.73 -13.22 14.93
C GLY A 142 2.53 -12.65 13.53
N ARG A 143 1.51 -11.81 13.31
CA ARG A 143 1.21 -11.21 11.99
C ARG A 143 2.29 -10.24 11.48
N LEU A 144 3.26 -9.88 12.32
CA LEU A 144 4.39 -9.00 12.00
C LEU A 144 5.70 -9.74 11.69
N ASN A 145 5.72 -11.07 11.69
CA ASN A 145 6.95 -11.83 11.47
C ASN A 145 7.64 -11.45 10.15
N TRP A 146 6.88 -11.18 9.09
CA TRP A 146 7.44 -10.74 7.81
C TRP A 146 8.14 -9.37 7.92
N VAL A 147 7.54 -8.40 8.65
CA VAL A 147 8.15 -7.09 8.91
C VAL A 147 9.46 -7.25 9.68
N PHE A 148 9.44 -8.06 10.73
CA PHE A 148 10.63 -8.28 11.56
C PHE A 148 11.73 -9.02 10.82
N ASN A 149 11.40 -9.95 9.91
CA ASN A 149 12.40 -10.58 9.06
C ASN A 149 13.14 -9.56 8.16
N ILE A 150 12.44 -8.54 7.65
CA ILE A 150 13.06 -7.46 6.86
C ILE A 150 13.97 -6.60 7.75
N ILE A 151 13.44 -6.14 8.90
CA ILE A 151 14.17 -5.28 9.85
C ILE A 151 15.42 -5.98 10.39
N GLU A 152 15.33 -7.28 10.70
CA GLU A 152 16.41 -8.08 11.27
C GLU A 152 17.41 -8.61 10.23
N GLY A 153 17.29 -8.21 8.96
CA GLY A 153 18.27 -8.58 7.95
C GLY A 153 18.08 -9.95 7.30
N ARG A 154 16.93 -10.61 7.49
CA ARG A 154 16.72 -12.02 7.10
C ARG A 154 16.11 -12.21 5.72
N THR A 155 15.31 -11.24 5.23
CA THR A 155 14.59 -11.32 3.94
C THR A 155 14.58 -9.97 3.24
N GLU A 156 14.48 -9.96 1.91
CA GLU A 156 14.32 -8.75 1.07
C GLU A 156 15.46 -7.73 1.23
N GLN A 157 16.68 -8.18 1.57
CA GLN A 157 17.79 -7.25 1.83
C GLN A 157 18.30 -6.59 0.55
N GLU A 158 18.16 -7.28 -0.57
CA GLU A 158 18.42 -6.77 -1.92
C GLU A 158 17.44 -5.68 -2.37
N ASP A 159 16.26 -5.60 -1.74
CA ASP A 159 15.23 -4.61 -2.04
C ASP A 159 15.31 -3.37 -1.12
N VAL A 160 16.15 -3.41 -0.07
CA VAL A 160 16.34 -2.28 0.84
C VAL A 160 17.30 -1.28 0.22
N PHE A 161 16.79 -0.09 -0.10
CA PHE A 161 17.60 0.96 -0.71
C PHE A 161 18.42 1.78 0.29
N PHE A 162 17.92 1.89 1.51
CA PHE A 162 18.57 2.63 2.59
C PHE A 162 18.27 1.96 3.92
N ARG A 163 19.26 1.94 4.81
CA ARG A 163 19.09 1.53 6.20
C ARG A 163 19.99 2.37 7.11
N GLU A 164 19.42 2.79 8.23
CA GLU A 164 20.12 3.37 9.37
C GLU A 164 19.74 2.58 10.62
N HIS A 165 20.70 2.35 11.52
CA HIS A 165 20.50 1.59 12.74
C HIS A 165 20.42 2.48 13.99
N GLY A 166 19.75 1.99 15.03
CA GLY A 166 19.71 2.60 16.36
C GLY A 166 18.31 2.98 16.81
N GLU A 167 18.21 3.86 17.81
CA GLU A 167 16.91 4.27 18.37
C GLU A 167 16.03 5.02 17.35
N GLU A 168 16.67 5.80 16.47
CA GLU A 168 16.03 6.44 15.31
C GLU A 168 16.19 5.62 14.01
N GLY A 169 16.59 4.35 14.12
CA GLY A 169 16.85 3.49 12.98
C GLY A 169 15.60 3.27 12.12
N PHE A 170 15.82 3.17 10.81
CA PHE A 170 14.78 2.88 9.83
C PHE A 170 15.39 2.30 8.56
N LEU A 171 14.53 1.71 7.74
CA LEU A 171 14.89 1.27 6.40
C LEU A 171 13.86 1.74 5.37
N VAL A 172 14.29 1.89 4.13
CA VAL A 172 13.45 2.29 2.99
C VAL A 172 13.47 1.18 1.95
N LEU A 173 12.29 0.74 1.54
CA LEU A 173 12.09 -0.30 0.53
C LEU A 173 10.92 0.06 -0.39
N PRO A 174 10.86 -0.46 -1.62
CA PRO A 174 9.77 -0.15 -2.54
C PRO A 174 8.45 -0.76 -2.04
N ASP A 175 7.34 -0.03 -2.22
CA ASP A 175 6.00 -0.60 -2.01
C ASP A 175 5.71 -1.66 -3.09
N LEU A 176 4.99 -2.71 -2.70
CA LEU A 176 4.62 -3.81 -3.62
C LEU A 176 3.84 -3.32 -4.85
N ASN A 177 3.18 -2.16 -4.79
CA ASN A 177 2.41 -1.61 -5.91
C ASN A 177 3.26 -0.79 -6.88
N TRP A 178 4.48 -0.39 -6.54
CA TRP A 178 5.36 0.31 -7.47
C TRP A 178 6.07 -0.65 -8.45
N ASP A 179 6.29 -0.24 -9.69
CA ASP A 179 7.02 -1.00 -10.72
C ASP A 179 8.55 -0.86 -10.60
N ARG A 180 9.02 -0.01 -9.67
CA ARG A 180 10.44 0.30 -9.42
C ARG A 180 11.13 1.02 -10.60
N LYS A 181 10.36 1.55 -11.56
CA LYS A 181 10.87 2.19 -12.78
C LYS A 181 10.24 3.55 -13.02
N THR A 182 8.92 3.63 -13.00
CA THR A 182 8.18 4.85 -13.33
C THR A 182 8.21 5.82 -12.15
N MET A 183 9.08 6.83 -12.20
CA MET A 183 9.28 7.78 -11.08
C MET A 183 8.04 8.58 -10.71
N SER A 184 7.20 8.94 -11.69
CA SER A 184 5.93 9.61 -11.41
C SER A 184 4.97 8.76 -10.58
N SER A 185 5.18 7.43 -10.55
CA SER A 185 4.46 6.47 -9.73
C SER A 185 5.24 5.98 -8.51
N LEU A 186 6.37 6.63 -8.17
CA LEU A 186 7.20 6.22 -7.04
C LEU A 186 6.38 6.09 -5.77
N HIS A 187 6.51 4.92 -5.13
CA HIS A 187 5.90 4.58 -3.86
C HIS A 187 6.87 3.71 -3.07
N LEU A 188 7.37 4.26 -1.97
CA LEU A 188 8.26 3.60 -1.03
C LEU A 188 7.60 3.48 0.34
N LEU A 189 8.15 2.59 1.17
CA LEU A 189 7.82 2.42 2.57
C LEU A 189 9.05 2.74 3.42
N GLY A 190 8.90 3.63 4.39
CA GLY A 190 9.82 3.80 5.49
C GLY A 190 9.38 2.94 6.67
N LEU A 191 10.13 1.87 6.97
CA LEU A 191 9.89 0.99 8.13
C LEU A 191 10.85 1.38 9.26
N VAL A 192 10.30 1.77 10.41
CA VAL A 192 11.12 2.12 11.59
C VAL A 192 11.65 0.86 12.28
N GLU A 193 12.84 0.91 12.85
CA GLU A 193 13.46 -0.23 13.55
C GLU A 193 12.85 -0.44 14.94
N ARG A 194 12.46 0.65 15.62
CA ARG A 194 11.74 0.60 16.90
C ARG A 194 10.40 -0.13 16.77
N ARG A 195 9.99 -0.86 17.81
CA ARG A 195 8.83 -1.77 17.77
C ARG A 195 7.68 -1.37 18.70
N ASP A 196 7.85 -0.28 19.44
CA ASP A 196 6.94 0.23 20.46
C ASP A 196 5.84 1.14 19.90
N ILE A 197 6.01 1.66 18.68
CA ILE A 197 4.99 2.45 17.96
C ILE A 197 4.26 1.53 16.97
N TRP A 198 2.98 1.26 17.21
CA TRP A 198 2.19 0.30 16.43
C TRP A 198 1.37 0.99 15.35
N SER A 199 0.98 2.24 15.59
CA SER A 199 0.27 3.09 14.64
C SER A 199 0.43 4.57 15.01
N VAL A 200 -0.23 5.46 14.26
CA VAL A 200 -0.31 6.89 14.59
C VAL A 200 -0.80 7.13 16.03
N ARG A 201 -1.60 6.24 16.62
CA ARG A 201 -2.16 6.39 17.98
C ARG A 201 -1.10 6.38 19.08
N ASP A 202 0.06 5.78 18.85
CA ASP A 202 1.15 5.74 19.83
C ASP A 202 2.01 7.03 19.80
N LEU A 203 1.78 7.91 18.82
CA LEU A 203 2.49 9.18 18.72
C LEU A 203 1.99 10.15 19.79
N LYS A 204 2.95 10.87 20.38
CA LYS A 204 2.80 11.78 21.51
C LYS A 204 3.61 13.03 21.24
N LYS A 205 3.41 14.08 22.03
CA LYS A 205 4.19 15.32 21.93
C LYS A 205 5.70 15.07 22.07
N ALA A 206 6.10 14.19 23.00
CA ALA A 206 7.50 13.75 23.13
C ALA A 206 8.13 13.15 21.85
N HIS A 207 7.31 12.69 20.89
CA HIS A 207 7.79 12.14 19.61
C HIS A 207 7.98 13.19 18.51
N ILE A 208 7.64 14.47 18.72
CA ILE A 208 7.70 15.51 17.67
C ILE A 208 9.11 15.65 17.07
N THR A 209 10.15 15.72 17.91
CA THR A 209 11.54 15.84 17.46
C THR A 209 11.93 14.65 16.58
N TRP A 210 11.61 13.43 17.05
CA TRP A 210 11.85 12.20 16.30
C TRP A 210 11.11 12.19 14.96
N LEU A 211 9.83 12.60 14.91
CA LEU A 211 9.05 12.67 13.66
C LEU A 211 9.65 13.67 12.66
N LYS A 212 10.14 14.82 13.13
CA LYS A 212 10.83 15.81 12.28
C LYS A 212 12.15 15.27 11.73
N HIS A 213 12.92 14.57 12.55
CA HIS A 213 14.15 13.90 12.11
C HIS A 213 13.86 12.81 11.07
N MET A 214 12.89 11.94 11.34
CA MET A 214 12.45 10.90 10.42
C MET A 214 12.01 11.49 9.08
N ARG A 215 11.17 12.53 9.10
CA ARG A 215 10.75 13.25 7.89
C ARG A 215 11.96 13.74 7.09
N HIS A 216 12.90 14.40 7.74
CA HIS A 216 14.10 14.92 7.09
C HIS A 216 14.95 13.79 6.48
N LYS A 217 15.28 12.76 7.28
CA LYS A 217 16.11 11.62 6.84
C LYS A 217 15.46 10.82 5.71
N LEU A 218 14.14 10.59 5.75
CA LEU A 218 13.42 9.87 4.69
C LEU A 218 13.45 10.65 3.37
N LEU A 219 13.22 11.97 3.42
CA LEU A 219 13.32 12.83 2.23
C LEU A 219 14.76 12.84 1.68
N GLU A 220 15.76 12.99 2.56
CA GLU A 220 17.17 12.98 2.14
C GLU A 220 17.63 11.65 1.54
N ALA A 221 17.28 10.54 2.19
CA ALA A 221 17.58 9.21 1.67
C ALA A 221 16.94 8.99 0.29
N THR A 222 15.69 9.45 0.11
CA THR A 222 14.95 9.27 -1.15
C THR A 222 15.57 10.08 -2.29
N VAL A 223 15.86 11.38 -2.10
CA VAL A 223 16.47 12.21 -3.15
C VAL A 223 17.94 11.84 -3.42
N LYS A 224 18.64 11.29 -2.42
CA LYS A 224 19.99 10.75 -2.63
C LYS A 224 19.96 9.49 -3.50
N LEU A 225 18.94 8.67 -3.35
CA LEU A 225 18.73 7.46 -4.14
C LEU A 225 18.24 7.76 -5.56
N TYR A 226 17.40 8.78 -5.71
CA TYR A 226 16.85 9.26 -6.98
C TYR A 226 17.17 10.75 -7.17
N PRO A 227 18.37 11.10 -7.66
CA PRO A 227 18.85 12.48 -7.78
C PRO A 227 18.03 13.38 -8.71
N GLU A 228 17.18 12.80 -9.56
CA GLU A 228 16.23 13.51 -10.40
C GLU A 228 15.00 14.06 -9.65
N LEU A 229 14.84 13.71 -8.36
CA LEU A 229 13.73 14.15 -7.52
C LEU A 229 14.16 15.25 -6.55
N ASP A 230 13.29 16.26 -6.43
CA ASP A 230 13.37 17.26 -5.39
C ASP A 230 12.52 16.85 -4.16
N LYS A 231 12.91 17.36 -2.98
CA LYS A 231 12.22 17.05 -1.71
C LYS A 231 10.74 17.48 -1.73
N ASP A 232 10.39 18.52 -2.48
CA ASP A 232 9.02 19.04 -2.62
C ASP A 232 8.19 18.28 -3.67
N GLN A 233 8.80 17.33 -4.37
CA GLN A 233 8.10 16.38 -5.23
C GLN A 233 7.68 15.10 -4.48
N LEU A 234 7.82 15.08 -3.15
CA LEU A 234 7.49 13.93 -2.30
C LEU A 234 6.39 14.27 -1.28
N LYS A 235 5.45 13.33 -1.08
CA LYS A 235 4.43 13.37 -0.02
C LYS A 235 4.71 12.25 0.98
N LEU A 236 4.65 12.57 2.27
CA LEU A 236 4.77 11.58 3.35
C LEU A 236 3.43 11.44 4.08
N TYR A 237 2.96 10.21 4.25
CA TYR A 237 1.73 9.95 4.98
C TYR A 237 1.74 8.60 5.70
N ILE A 238 0.87 8.47 6.69
CA ILE A 238 0.67 7.26 7.49
C ILE A 238 -0.75 6.76 7.28
N HIS A 239 -0.96 5.45 7.23
CA HIS A 239 -2.30 4.90 7.18
C HIS A 239 -2.95 4.84 8.56
N TYR A 240 -4.24 5.19 8.60
CA TYR A 240 -5.11 4.86 9.72
C TYR A 240 -6.51 4.44 9.22
N GLN A 241 -6.98 3.22 9.49
CA GLN A 241 -6.25 2.09 10.09
C GLN A 241 -5.12 1.58 9.18
N PRO A 242 -3.94 1.21 9.72
CA PRO A 242 -2.87 0.61 8.91
C PRO A 242 -3.21 -0.85 8.54
N THR A 243 -2.56 -1.37 7.50
CA THR A 243 -2.75 -2.78 7.08
C THR A 243 -2.08 -3.77 8.03
N TYR A 244 -1.08 -3.31 8.80
CA TYR A 244 -0.36 -4.07 9.82
C TYR A 244 0.10 -3.12 10.93
N TYR A 245 0.19 -3.61 12.17
CA TYR A 245 0.42 -2.79 13.36
C TYR A 245 1.89 -2.62 13.73
N HIS A 246 2.69 -2.17 12.77
CA HIS A 246 4.05 -1.68 12.96
C HIS A 246 4.13 -0.33 12.26
N PHE A 247 4.60 0.71 12.94
CA PHE A 247 4.60 2.06 12.37
C PHE A 247 5.43 2.13 11.07
N HIS A 248 4.84 2.70 10.04
CA HIS A 248 5.46 2.87 8.74
C HIS A 248 4.96 4.15 8.09
N ILE A 249 5.82 4.75 7.27
CA ILE A 249 5.57 5.99 6.56
C ILE A 249 5.60 5.69 5.08
N HIS A 250 4.53 6.00 4.36
CA HIS A 250 4.54 5.98 2.90
C HIS A 250 5.25 7.22 2.38
N ILE A 251 6.13 7.02 1.40
CA ILE A 251 6.79 8.09 0.64
C ILE A 251 6.32 7.93 -0.79
N VAL A 252 5.65 8.94 -1.34
CA VAL A 252 5.15 8.88 -2.72
C VAL A 252 5.51 10.12 -3.51
N HIS A 253 5.66 9.96 -4.82
CA HIS A 253 5.76 11.11 -5.71
C HIS A 253 4.48 11.95 -5.67
N VAL A 254 4.59 13.28 -5.76
CA VAL A 254 3.43 14.20 -5.77
C VAL A 254 2.47 13.90 -6.92
N ALA A 255 3.02 13.50 -8.08
CA ALA A 255 2.28 13.14 -9.30
C ALA A 255 1.74 11.69 -9.32
N LEU A 256 1.98 10.87 -8.27
CA LEU A 256 1.39 9.53 -8.19
C LEU A 256 -0.14 9.64 -8.17
N GLU A 257 -0.80 8.97 -9.11
CA GLU A 257 -2.27 8.95 -9.23
C GLU A 257 -2.90 8.56 -7.88
N ALA A 258 -3.79 9.42 -7.38
CA ALA A 258 -4.36 9.26 -6.05
C ALA A 258 -5.41 8.13 -6.03
N GLY A 259 -4.98 6.95 -5.59
CA GLY A 259 -5.86 5.81 -5.30
C GLY A 259 -6.34 5.76 -3.85
N ALA A 260 -6.97 4.64 -3.47
CA ALA A 260 -7.48 4.40 -2.11
C ALA A 260 -6.40 4.56 -1.01
N THR A 261 -5.12 4.29 -1.32
CA THR A 261 -4.00 4.46 -0.38
C THR A 261 -3.74 5.91 0.02
N GLN A 262 -4.15 6.88 -0.80
CA GLN A 262 -3.95 8.32 -0.54
C GLN A 262 -5.25 9.03 -0.10
N ALA A 263 -6.38 8.32 -0.05
CA ALA A 263 -7.68 8.92 0.18
C ALA A 263 -7.86 9.43 1.62
N THR A 264 -8.64 10.51 1.76
CA THR A 264 -9.17 10.95 3.06
C THR A 264 -9.95 9.81 3.72
N GLY A 265 -9.73 9.62 5.02
CA GLY A 265 -10.26 8.46 5.75
C GLY A 265 -9.40 7.20 5.59
N LYS A 266 -8.19 7.32 5.05
CA LYS A 266 -7.16 6.28 5.04
C LYS A 266 -5.76 6.86 5.27
N ALA A 267 -5.36 7.86 4.49
CA ALA A 267 -4.06 8.52 4.60
C ALA A 267 -4.14 9.73 5.54
N LEU A 268 -3.20 9.82 6.47
CA LEU A 268 -2.96 10.97 7.34
C LEU A 268 -1.59 11.55 6.98
N GLY A 269 -1.55 12.78 6.49
CA GLY A 269 -0.30 13.47 6.15
C GLY A 269 0.62 13.58 7.36
N LEU A 270 1.92 13.28 7.20
CA LEU A 270 2.88 13.28 8.30
C LEU A 270 3.01 14.67 8.92
N GLU A 271 3.07 15.71 8.08
CA GLU A 271 3.15 17.11 8.49
C GLU A 271 1.91 17.53 9.30
N ASN A 272 0.72 17.08 8.91
CA ASN A 272 -0.52 17.35 9.64
C ASN A 272 -0.51 16.69 11.02
N ILE A 273 0.02 15.46 11.14
CA ILE A 273 0.17 14.78 12.43
C ILE A 273 1.15 15.54 13.32
N ILE A 274 2.31 15.95 12.78
CA ILE A 274 3.30 16.74 13.52
C ILE A 274 2.67 18.05 14.01
N SER A 275 1.99 18.78 13.13
CA SER A 275 1.32 20.03 13.47
C SER A 275 0.25 19.84 14.55
N GLN A 276 -0.54 18.77 14.46
CA GLN A 276 -1.56 18.45 15.46
C GLN A 276 -0.94 18.18 16.83
N LEU A 277 0.15 17.41 16.89
CA LEU A 277 0.90 17.15 18.13
C LEU A 277 1.50 18.44 18.71
N GLU A 278 2.03 19.33 17.89
CA GLU A 278 2.61 20.61 18.34
C GLU A 278 1.58 21.51 19.03
N HIS A 279 0.36 21.55 18.50
CA HIS A 279 -0.67 22.48 18.93
C HIS A 279 -1.71 21.87 19.88
N MET A 280 -1.68 20.57 20.12
CA MET A 280 -2.62 19.95 21.05
C MET A 280 -2.30 20.29 22.51
N ALA A 281 -3.38 20.46 23.29
CA ALA A 281 -3.30 20.69 24.72
C ALA A 281 -2.84 19.44 25.48
N GLY A 282 -2.24 19.65 26.65
CA GLY A 282 -1.84 18.60 27.59
C GLY A 282 -0.32 18.44 27.77
N PRO A 283 0.08 17.58 28.72
CA PRO A 283 1.49 17.36 29.08
C PRO A 283 2.30 16.76 27.92
N GLU A 284 3.58 17.10 27.84
CA GLU A 284 4.46 16.70 26.73
C GLU A 284 4.72 15.18 26.68
N ASP A 285 4.74 14.54 27.84
CA ASP A 285 5.03 13.12 28.07
C ASP A 285 3.83 12.18 27.85
N THR A 286 2.61 12.71 28.02
CA THR A 286 1.38 11.89 27.94
C THR A 286 0.45 12.26 26.79
N ALA A 287 0.33 13.54 26.42
CA ALA A 287 -0.63 13.97 25.41
C ALA A 287 -0.22 13.47 24.02
N GLY A 288 -1.19 12.94 23.28
CA GLY A 288 -0.91 12.37 21.98
C GLY A 288 -2.13 11.96 21.18
N MET A 289 -1.88 11.30 20.06
CA MET A 289 -2.91 10.88 19.12
C MET A 289 -3.89 9.86 19.69
N ALA A 290 -3.61 9.25 20.85
CA ALA A 290 -4.57 8.42 21.58
C ALA A 290 -5.77 9.22 22.12
N ASP A 291 -5.62 10.54 22.32
CA ASP A 291 -6.61 11.39 22.99
C ASP A 291 -7.66 11.98 22.03
N VAL A 292 -7.43 11.90 20.71
CA VAL A 292 -8.30 12.52 19.69
C VAL A 292 -9.31 11.53 19.11
N SER A 293 -10.37 12.02 18.48
CA SER A 293 -11.22 11.17 17.63
C SER A 293 -10.62 11.07 16.24
N LEU A 294 -10.58 9.87 15.66
CA LEU A 294 -10.14 9.65 14.28
C LEU A 294 -11.29 9.07 13.46
N THR A 295 -11.58 9.69 12.32
CA THR A 295 -12.62 9.24 11.39
C THR A 295 -11.96 8.63 10.15
N TYR A 296 -12.29 7.38 9.85
CA TYR A 296 -11.65 6.62 8.78
C TYR A 296 -12.57 5.55 8.20
N THR A 297 -12.14 4.96 7.09
CA THR A 297 -12.91 3.96 6.34
C THR A 297 -12.53 2.54 6.77
N LEU A 298 -13.55 1.67 6.84
CA LEU A 298 -13.41 0.23 7.05
C LEU A 298 -14.22 -0.52 5.99
N GLY A 299 -13.68 -1.63 5.52
CA GLY A 299 -14.46 -2.59 4.74
C GLY A 299 -15.35 -3.43 5.65
N GLU A 300 -16.56 -3.76 5.19
CA GLU A 300 -17.54 -4.53 5.97
C GLU A 300 -17.08 -5.95 6.31
N ALA A 301 -16.10 -6.51 5.60
CA ALA A 301 -15.52 -7.81 5.92
C ALA A 301 -14.33 -7.73 6.89
N SER A 302 -13.94 -6.53 7.32
CA SER A 302 -12.83 -6.35 8.27
C SER A 302 -13.24 -6.74 9.69
N GLU A 303 -12.32 -7.37 10.44
CA GLU A 303 -12.53 -7.74 11.85
C GLU A 303 -12.89 -6.51 12.71
N LEU A 304 -12.31 -5.34 12.42
CA LEU A 304 -12.68 -4.08 13.09
C LEU A 304 -14.15 -3.70 12.85
N TRP A 305 -14.68 -3.88 11.63
CA TRP A 305 -16.09 -3.61 11.38
C TRP A 305 -16.97 -4.65 12.07
N THR A 306 -16.75 -5.94 11.80
CA THR A 306 -17.64 -7.01 12.26
C THR A 306 -17.64 -7.17 13.77
N ASP A 307 -16.50 -6.97 14.42
CA ASP A 307 -16.33 -7.32 15.84
C ASP A 307 -16.43 -6.10 16.76
N ILE A 308 -16.28 -4.88 16.22
CA ILE A 308 -16.27 -3.64 17.02
C ILE A 308 -17.34 -2.66 16.52
N PHE A 309 -17.17 -2.09 15.33
CA PHE A 309 -17.99 -0.94 14.92
C PHE A 309 -19.43 -1.29 14.56
N GLN A 310 -19.68 -2.47 13.99
CA GLN A 310 -21.03 -2.92 13.69
C GLN A 310 -21.83 -3.21 14.99
N PRO A 311 -21.33 -3.99 15.97
CA PRO A 311 -22.00 -4.16 17.25
C PRO A 311 -22.29 -2.83 17.96
N LEU A 312 -21.30 -1.91 18.00
CA LEU A 312 -21.48 -0.60 18.60
C LEU A 312 -22.57 0.23 17.90
N LYS A 313 -22.64 0.16 16.57
CA LYS A 313 -23.69 0.82 15.78
C LYS A 313 -25.08 0.24 16.07
N GLU A 314 -25.19 -1.06 16.28
CA GLU A 314 -26.45 -1.76 16.52
C GLU A 314 -26.94 -1.63 17.98
N GLY A 315 -26.22 -0.88 18.83
CA GLY A 315 -26.56 -0.68 20.24
C GLY A 315 -26.12 -1.83 21.15
N GLY A 316 -25.30 -2.76 20.64
CA GLY A 316 -24.65 -3.78 21.44
C GLY A 316 -23.63 -3.16 22.38
N ARG A 317 -23.79 -3.39 23.68
CA ARG A 317 -22.70 -3.21 24.65
C ARG A 317 -21.70 -4.35 24.41
N SER A 318 -20.60 -4.07 23.72
CA SER A 318 -19.40 -4.92 23.68
C SER A 318 -18.59 -4.77 24.95
#